data_AF-A0A1C5EWU9-F1
#
_entry.id   AF-A0A1C5EWU9-F1
#
_cell.length_a   1.000
_cell.length_b   1.000
_cell.length_c   1.000
_cell.angle_alpha   90.00
_cell.angle_beta   90.00
_cell.angle_gamma   90.00
#
_symmetry.space_group_name_H-M   'P 1'
#
loop_
_entity.id
_entity.type
_entity.pdbx_description
1 polymer ?
#
loop_
_entity_poly.entity_id
_entity_poly.type
_entity_poly.pdbx_seq_one_letter_code
_entity_poly.pdbx_strand_id
1 'polypeptide(L)'
;EPMRPGTTLETLAGLKTPFRPHGRVTAGNAAGLNDGATASLIAAEDFAREQGLPVRMRLVSYAFAGVEPEVMGYGPIPSTEKALAKAGLSISDIGLFEINEAFAVQVLAFLDHYGIADDDERVNQYGGAIAFGHPLASSGVRLMTQLARQFEARPDVRYGLTTMCVGFGMGASVIWENPHFDGGTK
;
A
#
# COMPACT_ATOMS: atom_id res chain seq x y z
N GLU A 1 -17.37 0.72 10.18
CA GLU A 1 -18.07 0.50 8.91
C GLU A 1 -17.46 1.33 7.79
N PRO A 2 -16.68 0.69 6.91
CA PRO A 2 -16.16 1.34 5.72
C PRO A 2 -16.38 0.43 4.49
N MET A 3 -17.37 0.80 3.69
CA MET A 3 -17.50 0.62 2.24
C MET A 3 -18.85 1.27 1.90
N ARG A 4 -18.94 1.97 0.77
CA ARG A 4 -20.18 2.60 0.30
C ARG A 4 -20.59 1.99 -1.04
N PRO A 5 -21.19 0.77 -1.04
CA PRO A 5 -21.69 0.15 -2.25
C PRO A 5 -22.69 1.09 -2.94
N GLY A 6 -22.55 1.28 -4.25
CA GLY A 6 -23.36 2.25 -5.01
C GLY A 6 -22.76 3.65 -5.13
N THR A 7 -21.48 3.83 -4.76
CA THR A 7 -20.75 5.07 -5.10
C THR A 7 -20.70 5.25 -6.62
N THR A 8 -21.08 6.43 -7.11
CA THR A 8 -21.04 6.79 -8.52
C THR A 8 -20.18 8.02 -8.76
N LEU A 9 -19.67 8.20 -9.99
CA LEU A 9 -18.88 9.37 -10.37
C LEU A 9 -19.68 10.67 -10.22
N GLU A 10 -20.98 10.66 -10.54
CA GLU A 10 -21.86 11.83 -10.39
C GLU A 10 -21.95 12.26 -8.93
N THR A 11 -22.07 11.29 -8.02
CA THR A 11 -22.11 11.55 -6.58
C THR A 11 -20.78 12.13 -6.09
N LEU A 12 -19.66 11.56 -6.54
CA LEU A 12 -18.32 12.03 -6.18
C LEU A 12 -18.04 13.45 -6.69
N ALA A 13 -18.47 13.77 -7.91
CA ALA A 13 -18.28 15.08 -8.53
C ALA A 13 -19.02 16.21 -7.80
N GLY A 14 -20.14 15.91 -7.16
CA GLY A 14 -20.93 16.88 -6.39
C GLY A 14 -20.42 17.18 -4.98
N LEU A 15 -19.37 16.48 -4.52
CA LEU A 15 -18.88 16.64 -3.14
C LEU A 15 -18.14 17.95 -2.91
N LYS A 16 -18.35 18.53 -1.72
CA LYS A 16 -17.65 19.73 -1.27
C LYS A 16 -16.16 19.46 -1.06
N THR A 17 -15.35 20.51 -1.20
CA THR A 17 -13.90 20.48 -0.99
C THR A 17 -13.53 21.19 0.33
N PRO A 18 -13.53 20.49 1.48
CA PRO A 18 -13.49 21.14 2.79
C PRO A 18 -12.14 21.77 3.13
N PHE A 19 -11.06 21.38 2.47
CA PHE A 19 -9.70 21.80 2.82
C PHE A 19 -9.31 23.18 2.29
N ARG A 20 -9.80 23.56 1.10
CA ARG A 20 -9.54 24.87 0.51
C ARG A 20 -10.57 25.23 -0.58
N PRO A 21 -10.83 26.53 -0.82
CA PRO A 21 -11.57 26.97 -2.00
C PRO A 21 -10.92 26.43 -3.28
N HIS A 22 -11.73 25.96 -4.23
CA HIS A 22 -11.28 25.36 -5.49
C HIS A 22 -10.29 24.18 -5.31
N GLY A 23 -10.40 23.46 -4.18
CA GLY A 23 -9.64 22.24 -3.93
C GLY A 23 -10.08 21.09 -4.85
N ARG A 24 -9.33 19.98 -4.82
CA ARG A 24 -9.69 18.72 -5.50
C ARG A 24 -9.92 17.56 -4.53
N VAL A 25 -9.64 17.77 -3.24
CA VAL A 25 -9.83 16.76 -2.20
C VAL A 25 -11.22 16.92 -1.59
N THR A 26 -11.95 15.81 -1.51
CA THR A 26 -13.30 15.68 -0.97
C THR A 26 -13.35 14.49 -0.01
N ALA A 27 -14.45 14.34 0.72
CA ALA A 27 -14.68 13.16 1.56
C ALA A 27 -14.87 11.85 0.76
N GLY A 28 -14.96 11.91 -0.57
CA GLY A 28 -15.10 10.74 -1.44
C GLY A 28 -13.79 10.26 -2.04
N ASN A 29 -12.71 11.06 -1.96
CA ASN A 29 -11.39 10.71 -2.47
C ASN A 29 -10.28 10.84 -1.40
N ALA A 30 -10.69 10.83 -0.13
CA ALA A 30 -9.83 10.81 1.04
C ALA A 30 -10.28 9.66 1.96
N ALA A 31 -9.34 9.03 2.65
CA ALA A 31 -9.68 8.06 3.68
C ALA A 31 -10.43 8.73 4.85
N GLY A 32 -11.33 7.97 5.46
CA GLY A 32 -12.04 8.40 6.67
C GLY A 32 -11.17 8.41 7.93
N LEU A 33 -11.76 8.92 9.00
CA LEU A 33 -11.29 8.65 10.36
C LEU A 33 -11.89 7.32 10.81
N ASN A 34 -11.03 6.38 11.21
CA ASN A 34 -11.46 5.02 11.48
C ASN A 34 -10.80 4.45 12.73
N ASP A 35 -11.56 3.63 13.44
CA ASP A 35 -11.07 2.79 14.53
C ASP A 35 -10.74 1.40 13.99
N GLY A 36 -9.65 0.81 14.47
CA GLY A 36 -9.28 -0.55 14.10
C GLY A 36 -7.96 -0.99 14.72
N ALA A 37 -7.81 -2.30 14.89
CA ALA A 37 -6.60 -2.94 15.37
C ALA A 37 -6.24 -4.13 14.47
N THR A 38 -4.95 -4.35 14.31
CA THR A 38 -4.37 -5.42 13.49
C THR A 38 -3.16 -5.97 14.21
N ALA A 39 -2.85 -7.25 14.01
CA ALA A 39 -1.68 -7.89 14.58
C ALA A 39 -0.95 -8.72 13.52
N SER A 40 0.37 -8.80 13.65
CA SER A 40 1.23 -9.67 12.86
C SER A 40 2.25 -10.33 13.78
N LEU A 41 2.51 -11.62 13.57
CA LEU A 41 3.63 -12.31 14.21
C LEU A 41 4.85 -12.25 13.28
N ILE A 42 5.99 -11.84 13.83
CA ILE A 42 7.27 -11.83 13.13
C ILE A 42 8.16 -12.87 13.81
N ALA A 43 8.76 -13.75 13.00
CA ALA A 43 9.66 -14.80 13.45
C ALA A 43 10.77 -14.98 12.43
N ALA A 44 11.88 -15.57 12.89
CA ALA A 44 12.89 -16.10 11.98
C ALA A 44 12.30 -17.28 11.19
N GLU A 45 12.73 -17.45 9.94
CA GLU A 45 12.15 -18.44 9.03
C GLU A 45 12.40 -19.88 9.48
N ASP A 46 13.60 -20.15 9.98
CA ASP A 46 13.99 -21.43 10.57
C ASP A 46 13.10 -21.78 11.76
N PHE A 47 12.90 -20.85 12.69
CA PHE A 47 12.00 -21.04 13.83
C PHE A 47 10.56 -21.31 13.39
N ALA A 48 10.04 -20.54 12.42
CA ALA A 48 8.69 -20.77 11.91
C ALA A 48 8.54 -22.18 11.30
N ARG A 49 9.56 -22.66 10.57
CA ARG A 49 9.59 -24.01 9.99
C ARG A 49 9.67 -25.09 11.07
N GLU A 50 10.56 -24.93 12.05
CA GLU A 50 10.71 -25.86 13.19
C GLU A 50 9.42 -26.02 13.99
N GLN A 51 8.67 -24.93 14.18
CA GLN A 51 7.41 -24.91 14.91
C GLN A 51 6.17 -25.22 14.03
N GLY A 52 6.35 -25.49 12.74
CA GLY A 52 5.25 -25.75 11.80
C GLY A 52 4.29 -24.57 11.61
N LEU A 53 4.76 -23.34 11.80
CA LEU A 53 3.96 -22.12 11.65
C LEU A 53 3.84 -21.74 10.16
N PRO A 54 2.66 -21.33 9.68
CA PRO A 54 2.48 -20.93 8.29
C PRO A 54 3.20 -19.61 7.99
N VAL A 55 4.08 -19.60 7.00
CA VAL A 55 4.74 -18.38 6.50
C VAL A 55 3.83 -17.74 5.46
N ARG A 56 3.43 -16.48 5.70
CA ARG A 56 2.52 -15.73 4.81
C ARG A 56 3.23 -14.75 3.88
N MET A 57 4.37 -14.21 4.32
CA MET A 57 5.22 -13.29 3.56
C MET A 57 6.64 -13.37 4.11
N ARG A 58 7.65 -13.08 3.27
CA ARG A 58 9.04 -12.89 3.70
C ARG A 58 9.44 -11.43 3.54
N LEU A 59 9.98 -10.80 4.58
CA LEU A 59 10.50 -9.44 4.50
C LEU A 59 11.82 -9.44 3.73
N VAL A 60 11.90 -8.73 2.60
CA VAL A 60 13.10 -8.63 1.77
C VAL A 60 13.90 -7.39 2.15
N SER A 61 13.26 -6.23 2.15
CA SER A 61 13.87 -4.96 2.52
C SER A 61 12.82 -3.97 3.00
N TYR A 62 13.27 -2.94 3.72
CA TYR A 62 12.44 -1.81 4.09
C TYR A 62 13.25 -0.52 4.09
N ALA A 63 12.56 0.60 3.93
CA ALA A 63 13.15 1.90 4.06
C ALA A 63 12.16 2.97 4.49
N PHE A 64 12.73 4.00 5.12
CA PHE A 64 12.09 5.26 5.40
C PHE A 64 12.83 6.38 4.66
N ALA A 65 12.09 7.39 4.24
CA ALA A 65 12.61 8.61 3.64
C ALA A 65 11.85 9.83 4.18
N GLY A 66 12.57 10.92 4.43
CA GLY A 66 11.98 12.22 4.75
C GLY A 66 11.70 13.01 3.47
N VAL A 67 10.64 13.81 3.49
CA VAL A 67 10.26 14.78 2.45
C VAL A 67 9.80 16.06 3.14
N GLU A 68 9.66 17.13 2.36
CA GLU A 68 9.09 18.37 2.91
C GLU A 68 7.67 18.11 3.47
N PRO A 69 7.34 18.59 4.68
CA PRO A 69 6.05 18.31 5.32
C PRO A 69 4.84 18.72 4.46
N GLU A 70 4.98 19.78 3.67
CA GLU A 70 3.94 20.29 2.77
C GLU A 70 3.57 19.32 1.63
N VAL A 71 4.47 18.39 1.29
CA VAL A 71 4.29 17.40 0.24
C VAL A 71 4.39 15.98 0.78
N MET A 72 4.03 15.75 2.05
CA MET A 72 4.15 14.44 2.72
C MET A 72 3.60 13.25 1.91
N GLY A 73 2.57 13.48 1.07
CA GLY A 73 1.99 12.46 0.20
C GLY A 73 2.98 11.87 -0.82
N TYR A 74 4.05 12.60 -1.14
CA TYR A 74 5.13 12.16 -2.03
C TYR A 74 6.09 11.15 -1.36
N GLY A 75 6.09 11.08 -0.01
CA GLY A 75 7.00 10.23 0.78
C GLY A 75 7.18 8.78 0.30
N PRO A 76 6.11 8.06 -0.13
CA PRO A 76 6.20 6.72 -0.69
C PRO A 76 7.21 6.54 -1.82
N ILE A 77 7.44 7.56 -2.65
CA ILE A 77 8.35 7.46 -3.81
C ILE A 77 9.80 7.26 -3.34
N PRO A 78 10.44 8.19 -2.62
CA PRO A 78 11.83 8.03 -2.19
C PRO A 78 12.01 6.90 -1.18
N SER A 79 11.00 6.55 -0.37
CA SER A 79 11.10 5.36 0.49
C SER A 79 11.08 4.07 -0.32
N THR A 80 10.31 4.01 -1.41
CA THR A 80 10.26 2.84 -2.31
C THR A 80 11.56 2.71 -3.09
N GLU A 81 12.08 3.79 -3.68
CA GLU A 81 13.36 3.78 -4.39
C GLU A 81 14.49 3.24 -3.49
N LYS A 82 14.53 3.69 -2.24
CA LYS A 82 15.52 3.24 -1.26
C LYS A 82 15.33 1.78 -0.85
N ALA A 83 14.10 1.29 -0.72
CA ALA A 83 13.83 -0.11 -0.39
C ALA A 83 14.19 -1.04 -1.57
N LEU A 84 13.83 -0.65 -2.79
CA LEU A 84 14.18 -1.36 -4.03
C LEU A 84 15.70 -1.45 -4.22
N ALA A 85 16.41 -0.32 -4.08
CA ALA A 85 17.86 -0.28 -4.18
C ALA A 85 18.55 -1.20 -3.17
N LYS A 86 18.08 -1.23 -1.91
CA LYS A 86 18.57 -2.16 -0.88
C LYS A 86 18.35 -3.64 -1.25
N ALA A 87 17.27 -3.96 -1.94
CA ALA A 87 16.94 -5.30 -2.37
C ALA A 87 17.60 -5.71 -3.69
N GLY A 88 18.24 -4.77 -4.41
CA GLY A 88 18.73 -5.00 -5.76
C GLY A 88 17.59 -5.23 -6.77
N LEU A 89 16.43 -4.61 -6.54
CA LEU A 89 15.22 -4.75 -7.36
C LEU A 89 14.89 -3.43 -8.05
N SER A 90 14.03 -3.52 -9.07
CA SER A 90 13.40 -2.41 -9.77
C SER A 90 11.89 -2.40 -9.52
N ILE A 91 11.21 -1.30 -9.83
CA ILE A 91 9.74 -1.24 -9.71
C ILE A 91 9.06 -2.31 -10.60
N SER A 92 9.65 -2.64 -11.74
CA SER A 92 9.14 -3.67 -12.65
C SER A 92 9.22 -5.10 -12.11
N ASP A 93 9.99 -5.34 -11.04
CA ASP A 93 10.01 -6.63 -10.37
C ASP A 93 8.83 -6.80 -9.39
N ILE A 94 8.08 -5.72 -9.10
CA ILE A 94 6.94 -5.73 -8.19
C ILE A 94 5.67 -6.07 -8.96
N GLY A 95 5.05 -7.19 -8.59
CA GLY A 95 3.83 -7.68 -9.23
C GLY A 95 2.53 -7.33 -8.51
N LEU A 96 2.60 -6.87 -7.25
CA LEU A 96 1.44 -6.47 -6.45
C LEU A 96 1.78 -5.27 -5.57
N PHE A 97 0.87 -4.30 -5.49
CA PHE A 97 1.06 -3.05 -4.76
C PHE A 97 -0.08 -2.83 -3.77
N GLU A 98 0.28 -2.64 -2.50
CA GLU A 98 -0.61 -2.17 -1.45
C GLU A 98 -0.14 -0.77 -1.02
N ILE A 99 -0.69 0.25 -1.67
CA ILE A 99 -0.39 1.65 -1.45
C ILE A 99 -1.47 2.24 -0.53
N ASN A 100 -1.08 2.78 0.62
CA ASN A 100 -2.05 3.39 1.52
C ASN A 100 -2.75 4.59 0.88
N GLU A 101 -4.08 4.53 0.76
CA GLU A 101 -4.88 5.60 0.13
C GLU A 101 -5.31 6.67 1.15
N ALA A 102 -4.37 7.35 1.81
CA ALA A 102 -4.76 8.46 2.70
C ALA A 102 -5.57 9.52 1.92
N PHE A 103 -5.13 9.80 0.68
CA PHE A 103 -5.82 10.62 -0.31
C PHE A 103 -5.61 10.02 -1.70
N ALA A 104 -6.55 10.13 -2.62
CA ALA A 104 -6.39 9.58 -3.98
C ALA A 104 -5.18 10.18 -4.72
N VAL A 105 -4.97 11.49 -4.56
CA VAL A 105 -3.91 12.24 -5.27
C VAL A 105 -2.50 11.70 -5.01
N GLN A 106 -2.22 11.17 -3.81
CA GLN A 106 -0.88 10.64 -3.53
C GLN A 106 -0.65 9.25 -4.14
N VAL A 107 -1.70 8.44 -4.30
CA VAL A 107 -1.59 7.18 -5.05
C VAL A 107 -1.32 7.52 -6.51
N LEU A 108 -2.12 8.40 -7.11
CA LEU A 108 -1.96 8.81 -8.50
C LEU A 108 -0.55 9.41 -8.76
N ALA A 109 -0.02 10.21 -7.84
CA ALA A 109 1.34 10.74 -7.95
C ALA A 109 2.41 9.62 -7.90
N PHE A 110 2.21 8.58 -7.09
CA PHE A 110 3.09 7.42 -7.07
C PHE A 110 3.02 6.63 -8.38
N LEU A 111 1.81 6.40 -8.90
CA LEU A 111 1.62 5.67 -10.16
C LEU A 111 2.22 6.43 -11.35
N ASP A 112 1.97 7.73 -11.44
CA ASP A 112 2.53 8.61 -12.48
C ASP A 112 4.07 8.61 -12.46
N HIS A 113 4.70 8.70 -11.27
CA HIS A 113 6.16 8.65 -11.13
C HIS A 113 6.78 7.38 -11.71
N TYR A 114 6.10 6.24 -11.53
CA TYR A 114 6.57 4.94 -12.01
C TYR A 114 5.98 4.54 -13.37
N GLY A 115 5.17 5.38 -14.00
CA GLY A 115 4.49 5.08 -15.27
C GLY A 115 3.53 3.89 -15.18
N ILE A 116 2.90 3.69 -14.02
CA ILE A 116 1.88 2.66 -13.79
C ILE A 116 0.51 3.25 -14.15
N ALA A 117 -0.33 2.49 -14.84
CA ALA A 117 -1.67 2.94 -15.20
C ALA A 117 -2.55 3.13 -13.95
N ASP A 118 -3.44 4.12 -13.96
CA ASP A 118 -4.34 4.43 -12.85
C ASP A 118 -5.31 3.27 -12.51
N ASP A 119 -5.59 2.41 -13.49
CA ASP A 119 -6.46 1.24 -13.40
C ASP A 119 -5.71 -0.11 -13.39
N ASP A 120 -4.40 -0.09 -13.12
CA ASP A 120 -3.57 -1.29 -13.06
C ASP A 120 -4.07 -2.26 -11.97
N GLU A 121 -4.48 -3.47 -12.40
CA GLU A 121 -5.07 -4.49 -11.53
C GLU A 121 -4.14 -4.97 -10.39
N ARG A 122 -2.84 -4.69 -10.48
CA ARG A 122 -1.86 -5.01 -9.44
C ARG A 122 -1.96 -4.07 -8.24
N VAL A 123 -2.61 -2.92 -8.35
CA VAL A 123 -2.66 -1.88 -7.33
C VAL A 123 -3.94 -2.00 -6.51
N ASN A 124 -3.79 -2.22 -5.19
CA ASN A 124 -4.89 -2.27 -4.23
C ASN A 124 -6.08 -3.12 -4.71
N GLN A 125 -5.80 -4.35 -5.18
CA GLN A 125 -6.78 -5.21 -5.87
C GLN A 125 -8.10 -5.40 -5.09
N TYR A 126 -8.04 -5.44 -3.76
CA TYR A 126 -9.21 -5.59 -2.90
C TYR A 126 -9.85 -4.27 -2.46
N GLY A 127 -9.32 -3.14 -2.92
CA GLY A 127 -9.60 -1.79 -2.49
C GLY A 127 -8.65 -1.31 -1.38
N GLY A 128 -8.52 0.01 -1.25
CA GLY A 128 -7.63 0.63 -0.26
C GLY A 128 -8.35 1.45 0.80
N ALA A 129 -7.61 2.35 1.43
CA ALA A 129 -8.05 3.08 2.62
C ALA A 129 -9.20 4.08 2.37
N ILE A 130 -9.45 4.50 1.12
CA ILE A 130 -10.64 5.31 0.81
C ILE A 130 -11.92 4.50 1.03
N ALA A 131 -11.89 3.21 0.67
CA ALA A 131 -13.03 2.30 0.83
C ALA A 131 -13.07 1.65 2.23
N PHE A 132 -11.93 1.14 2.72
CA PHE A 132 -11.81 0.36 3.96
C PHE A 132 -11.44 1.19 5.20
N GLY A 133 -11.09 2.47 5.00
CA GLY A 133 -10.68 3.34 6.09
C GLY A 133 -9.21 3.28 6.46
N HIS A 134 -8.79 4.25 7.27
CA HIS A 134 -7.40 4.48 7.66
C HIS A 134 -7.23 4.62 9.19
N PRO A 135 -7.30 3.52 9.95
CA PRO A 135 -6.88 3.54 11.35
C PRO A 135 -5.37 3.73 11.41
N LEU A 136 -4.92 4.95 11.74
CA LEU A 136 -3.55 5.44 11.50
C LEU A 136 -2.44 4.43 11.81
N ALA A 137 -2.34 3.98 13.07
CA ALA A 137 -1.29 3.06 13.52
C ALA A 137 -1.49 1.60 13.06
N SER A 138 -2.71 1.23 12.68
CA SER A 138 -3.11 -0.13 12.29
C SER A 138 -2.97 -0.37 10.77
N SER A 139 -2.90 0.71 9.98
CA SER A 139 -2.97 0.62 8.52
C SER A 139 -1.81 -0.14 7.87
N GLY A 140 -0.62 -0.15 8.47
CA GLY A 140 0.51 -0.92 7.93
C GLY A 140 0.25 -2.42 7.90
N VAL A 141 -0.18 -3.00 9.03
CA VAL A 141 -0.47 -4.43 9.09
C VAL A 141 -1.76 -4.77 8.32
N ARG A 142 -2.69 -3.82 8.18
CA ARG A 142 -3.85 -3.95 7.29
C ARG A 142 -3.42 -4.17 5.83
N LEU A 143 -2.53 -3.32 5.29
CA LEU A 143 -1.98 -3.48 3.93
C LEU A 143 -1.26 -4.83 3.78
N MET A 144 -0.43 -5.19 4.77
CA MET A 144 0.25 -6.49 4.81
C MET A 144 -0.72 -7.68 4.73
N THR A 145 -1.87 -7.58 5.41
CA THR A 145 -2.88 -8.64 5.40
C THR A 145 -3.51 -8.81 4.02
N GLN A 146 -3.79 -7.72 3.31
CA GLN A 146 -4.31 -7.77 1.94
C GLN A 146 -3.28 -8.38 0.99
N LEU A 147 -2.03 -7.92 1.06
CA LEU A 147 -0.95 -8.42 0.22
C LEU A 147 -0.70 -9.92 0.44
N ALA A 148 -0.70 -10.38 1.69
CA ALA A 148 -0.53 -11.80 2.01
C ALA A 148 -1.63 -12.69 1.40
N ARG A 149 -2.87 -12.19 1.31
CA ARG A 149 -3.97 -12.89 0.64
C ARG A 149 -3.80 -12.89 -0.88
N GLN A 150 -3.36 -11.79 -1.46
CA GLN A 150 -3.08 -11.71 -2.90
C GLN A 150 -1.95 -12.67 -3.29
N PHE A 151 -0.87 -12.74 -2.51
CA PHE A 151 0.21 -13.71 -2.71
C PHE A 151 -0.24 -15.17 -2.72
N GLU A 152 -1.13 -15.54 -1.80
CA GLU A 152 -1.71 -16.89 -1.76
C GLU A 152 -2.58 -17.17 -3.00
N ALA A 153 -3.28 -16.16 -3.53
CA ALA A 153 -4.10 -16.26 -4.74
C ALA A 153 -3.29 -16.13 -6.06
N ARG A 154 -2.06 -15.60 -5.99
CA ARG A 154 -1.19 -15.28 -7.13
C ARG A 154 0.21 -15.89 -6.95
N PRO A 155 0.33 -17.24 -7.02
CA PRO A 155 1.62 -17.92 -6.93
C PRO A 155 2.56 -17.58 -8.11
N ASP A 156 2.06 -16.94 -9.15
CA ASP A 156 2.83 -16.38 -10.26
C ASP A 156 3.60 -15.10 -9.89
N VAL A 157 3.21 -14.40 -8.82
CA VAL A 157 3.87 -13.16 -8.38
C VAL A 157 4.91 -13.45 -7.30
N ARG A 158 6.15 -13.04 -7.56
CA ARG A 158 7.25 -13.20 -6.61
C ARG A 158 7.34 -12.09 -5.56
N TYR A 159 7.26 -10.82 -5.97
CA TYR A 159 7.46 -9.68 -5.09
C TYR A 159 6.26 -8.75 -5.04
N GLY A 160 6.03 -8.19 -3.86
CA GLY A 160 5.00 -7.19 -3.61
C GLY A 160 5.52 -6.04 -2.75
N LEU A 161 4.83 -4.91 -2.82
CA LEU A 161 5.19 -3.69 -2.09
C LEU A 161 4.03 -3.27 -1.19
N THR A 162 4.33 -2.98 0.08
CA THR A 162 3.45 -2.14 0.92
C THR A 162 4.11 -0.78 1.12
N THR A 163 3.40 0.31 0.84
CA THR A 163 3.96 1.67 0.96
C THR A 163 2.94 2.69 1.46
N MET A 164 3.40 3.68 2.23
CA MET A 164 2.53 4.74 2.76
C MET A 164 3.25 6.05 3.01
N CYS A 165 2.52 7.15 2.87
CA CYS A 165 2.93 8.43 3.41
C CYS A 165 2.76 8.43 4.93
N VAL A 166 3.60 9.20 5.61
CA VAL A 166 3.59 9.36 7.06
C VAL A 166 3.54 10.86 7.36
N GLY A 167 2.65 11.23 8.28
CA GLY A 167 2.46 12.62 8.69
C GLY A 167 3.77 13.31 9.08
N PHE A 168 3.83 14.63 8.90
CA PHE A 168 5.02 15.46 9.12
C PHE A 168 6.19 15.22 8.14
N GLY A 169 5.93 14.64 6.97
CA GLY A 169 6.91 14.61 5.87
C GLY A 169 7.79 13.38 5.85
N MET A 170 7.19 12.19 5.87
CA MET A 170 7.93 10.94 5.72
C MET A 170 7.20 9.95 4.80
N GLY A 171 7.92 8.96 4.31
CA GLY A 171 7.38 7.78 3.66
C GLY A 171 8.00 6.51 4.22
N ALA A 172 7.24 5.42 4.18
CA ALA A 172 7.69 4.10 4.60
C ALA A 172 7.30 3.06 3.55
N SER A 173 8.24 2.19 3.20
CA SER A 173 8.05 1.14 2.19
C SER A 173 8.69 -0.15 2.65
N VAL A 174 8.02 -1.27 2.37
CA VAL A 174 8.51 -2.63 2.64
C VAL A 174 8.30 -3.49 1.41
N ILE A 175 9.38 -4.17 0.99
CA ILE A 175 9.34 -5.17 -0.08
C ILE A 175 9.16 -6.54 0.56
N TRP A 176 8.16 -7.27 0.06
CA TRP A 176 7.81 -8.60 0.50
C TRP A 176 8.02 -9.62 -0.62
N GLU A 177 8.45 -10.82 -0.27
CA GLU A 177 8.46 -11.95 -1.19
C GLU A 177 7.33 -12.93 -0.84
N ASN A 178 6.71 -13.46 -1.89
CA ASN A 178 5.66 -14.45 -1.82
C ASN A 178 6.23 -15.85 -1.50
N PRO A 179 5.89 -16.46 -0.35
CA PRO A 179 6.33 -17.81 -0.03
C PRO A 179 5.62 -18.90 -0.85
N HIS A 180 4.54 -18.55 -1.56
CA HIS A 180 3.78 -19.43 -2.44
C HIS A 180 4.27 -19.37 -3.89
N PHE A 181 5.32 -18.58 -4.19
CA PHE A 181 5.83 -18.42 -5.54
C PHE A 181 6.27 -19.77 -6.14
N ASP A 182 5.72 -20.13 -7.29
CA ASP A 182 5.88 -21.45 -7.91
C ASP A 182 7.10 -21.57 -8.83
N GLY A 183 7.90 -20.51 -8.94
CA GLY A 183 9.06 -20.46 -9.83
C GLY A 183 8.72 -20.01 -11.26
N GLY A 184 7.54 -19.40 -11.47
CA GLY A 184 7.21 -18.70 -12.70
C GLY A 184 8.35 -17.82 -13.21
N THR A 185 8.46 -17.70 -14.54
CA THR A 185 9.36 -16.69 -15.13
C THR A 185 8.64 -15.35 -15.08
N LYS A 186 9.41 -14.29 -14.77
CA LYS A 186 8.96 -12.89 -14.66
C LYS A 186 7.82 -12.53 -15.60
#